data_AF-A0A445IEX4-F1
#
_entry.id   AF-A0A445IEX4-F1
#
_cell.length_a   1.000
_cell.length_b   1.000
_cell.length_c   1.000
_cell.angle_alpha   90.00
_cell.angle_beta   90.00
_cell.angle_gamma   90.00
#
_symmetry.space_group_name_H-M   'P 1'
#
loop_
_entity.id
_entity.type
_entity.pdbx_description
1 polymer ?
#
loop_
_entity_poly.entity_id
_entity_poly.type
_entity_poly.pdbx_seq_one_letter_code
_entity_poly.pdbx_strand_id
1 'polypeptide(L)'
;MSLLQLQLTSHALRSVSSHNFRPLYSSKRVSYVRTKIRAVGTVPDEKDSDSDITTDPDEPPYVGLVFVSSVLLPDGTPDMHFRSACGGQRLRKIMLDSNVDLYGPYARPLLNCGGGGTCGTCMVEVLEGKELLNPRTDKEKKILKKKPKNWRLACQTTVGKPDSRGAVVIQQLPEWKGHEWKYAKPGESDWESE
;
A
#
# COMPACT_ATOMS: atom_id res chain seq x y z
N MET A 1 -2.70 -34.27 -18.31
CA MET A 1 -3.17 -33.40 -19.42
C MET A 1 -4.23 -32.49 -18.81
N SER A 2 -3.99 -31.24 -18.43
CA SER A 2 -3.28 -30.16 -19.11
C SER A 2 -2.78 -29.14 -18.08
N LEU A 3 -1.54 -28.68 -18.23
CA LEU A 3 -0.98 -27.53 -17.54
C LEU A 3 -1.46 -26.27 -18.27
N LEU A 4 -1.92 -25.26 -17.53
CA LEU A 4 -2.06 -23.90 -18.05
C LEU A 4 -1.32 -22.96 -17.09
N GLN A 5 -0.10 -22.63 -17.50
CA GLN A 5 0.71 -21.54 -16.94
C GLN A 5 0.03 -20.21 -17.26
N LEU A 6 -0.19 -19.39 -16.24
CA LEU A 6 -0.52 -17.97 -16.39
C LEU A 6 0.79 -17.18 -16.29
N GLN A 7 1.26 -16.69 -17.43
CA GLN A 7 2.33 -15.69 -17.49
C GLN A 7 1.71 -14.31 -17.26
N LEU A 8 2.20 -13.58 -16.26
CA LEU A 8 1.87 -12.19 -15.99
C LEU A 8 3.02 -11.32 -16.49
N THR A 9 2.78 -10.58 -17.57
CA THR A 9 3.70 -9.55 -18.09
C THR A 9 3.41 -8.21 -17.43
N SER A 10 4.46 -7.61 -16.86
CA SER A 10 4.44 -6.36 -16.11
C SER A 10 4.81 -5.19 -17.01
N HIS A 11 3.89 -4.35 -17.47
CA HIS A 11 4.25 -3.05 -18.06
C HIS A 11 3.29 -1.92 -17.70
N ALA A 12 3.92 -0.77 -17.40
CA ALA A 12 3.42 0.61 -17.44
C ALA A 12 2.80 1.21 -16.16
N LEU A 13 3.68 1.55 -15.21
CA LEU A 13 3.55 2.77 -14.40
C LEU A 13 4.22 3.93 -15.18
N ARG A 14 3.51 5.05 -15.38
CA ARG A 14 4.14 6.34 -15.70
C ARG A 14 3.73 7.38 -14.67
N SER A 15 4.75 7.88 -13.99
CA SER A 15 4.75 8.98 -13.03
C SER A 15 4.42 10.30 -13.73
N VAL A 16 3.57 11.14 -13.11
CA VAL A 16 3.33 12.50 -13.55
C VAL A 16 3.97 13.45 -12.56
N SER A 17 4.95 14.21 -13.04
CA SER A 17 5.68 15.25 -12.31
C SER A 17 4.75 16.41 -11.91
N SER A 18 4.80 16.80 -10.63
CA SER A 18 4.06 17.95 -10.10
C SER A 18 4.98 19.16 -10.02
N HIS A 19 4.75 20.16 -10.87
CA HIS A 19 5.34 21.49 -10.73
C HIS A 19 4.28 22.53 -10.36
N ASN A 20 4.65 23.32 -9.34
CA ASN A 20 3.86 24.35 -8.68
C ASN A 20 3.32 25.43 -9.64
N PHE A 21 2.02 25.72 -9.56
CA PHE A 21 1.45 26.96 -10.08
C PHE A 21 0.64 27.69 -9.01
N ARG A 22 1.04 28.94 -8.75
CA ARG A 22 0.33 29.91 -7.90
C ARG A 22 -0.86 30.51 -8.68
N PRO A 23 -1.96 30.90 -8.02
CA PRO A 23 -3.16 31.34 -8.70
C PRO A 23 -3.09 32.84 -9.01
N LEU A 24 -3.52 33.22 -10.20
CA LEU A 24 -3.92 34.60 -10.49
C LEU A 24 -5.30 34.61 -11.16
N TYR A 25 -6.16 35.42 -10.56
CA TYR A 25 -7.55 35.68 -10.89
C TYR A 25 -7.63 36.62 -12.10
N SER A 26 -8.53 36.33 -13.06
CA SER A 26 -9.50 37.30 -13.62
C SER A 26 -9.99 36.90 -15.03
N SER A 27 -11.30 36.63 -15.09
CA SER A 27 -12.28 37.04 -16.10
C SER A 27 -11.82 37.34 -17.54
N LYS A 28 -12.33 36.55 -18.52
CA LYS A 28 -13.40 36.97 -19.44
C LYS A 28 -13.78 35.83 -20.41
N ARG A 29 -15.09 35.75 -20.67
CA ARG A 29 -15.77 34.85 -21.63
C ARG A 29 -15.25 35.08 -23.06
N VAL A 30 -14.99 34.01 -23.83
CA VAL A 30 -15.11 34.04 -25.29
C VAL A 30 -15.59 32.68 -25.84
N SER A 31 -16.66 32.81 -26.61
CA SER A 31 -17.41 31.92 -27.51
C SER A 31 -16.82 30.59 -28.01
N TYR A 32 -17.73 29.61 -28.05
CA TYR A 32 -17.65 28.32 -28.73
C TYR A 32 -17.37 28.50 -30.24
N VAL A 33 -16.20 28.06 -30.71
CA VAL A 33 -15.92 27.85 -32.14
C VAL A 33 -15.84 26.36 -32.38
N ARG A 34 -16.78 25.85 -33.19
CA ARG A 34 -16.93 24.43 -33.52
C ARG A 34 -15.89 24.05 -34.58
N THR A 35 -14.67 23.74 -34.15
CA THR A 35 -13.61 23.27 -35.07
C THR A 35 -13.70 21.75 -35.23
N LYS A 36 -13.77 21.29 -36.48
CA LYS A 36 -13.88 19.89 -36.89
C LYS A 36 -12.53 19.19 -36.61
N ILE A 37 -12.46 18.36 -35.57
CA ILE A 37 -11.25 17.60 -35.24
C ILE A 37 -11.16 16.40 -36.19
N ARG A 38 -10.09 16.33 -37.00
CA ARG A 38 -9.74 15.16 -37.81
C ARG A 38 -8.76 14.31 -37.00
N ALA A 39 -9.18 13.12 -36.57
CA ALA A 39 -8.33 12.17 -35.87
C ALA A 39 -7.31 11.56 -36.84
N VAL A 40 -6.02 11.71 -36.55
CA VAL A 40 -4.93 10.99 -37.22
C VAL A 40 -4.39 10.00 -36.19
N GLY A 41 -4.65 8.71 -36.41
CA GLY A 41 -4.12 7.65 -35.58
C GLY A 41 -2.63 7.46 -35.86
N THR A 42 -1.81 7.61 -34.83
CA THR A 42 -0.41 7.17 -34.87
C THR A 42 -0.32 5.83 -34.15
N VAL A 43 -0.11 4.77 -34.93
CA VAL A 43 0.25 3.44 -34.44
C VAL A 43 1.70 3.52 -33.92
N PRO A 44 2.02 3.11 -32.69
CA PRO A 44 3.41 2.93 -32.30
C PRO A 44 3.89 1.54 -32.73
N ASP A 45 4.98 1.54 -33.48
CA ASP A 45 5.75 0.34 -33.85
C ASP A 45 6.15 -0.46 -32.60
N GLU A 46 5.92 -1.78 -32.67
CA GLU A 46 6.41 -2.76 -31.72
C GLU A 46 7.94 -2.84 -31.85
N LYS A 47 8.65 -2.44 -30.79
CA LYS A 47 10.05 -2.82 -30.59
C LYS A 47 10.13 -3.69 -29.35
N ASP A 48 10.36 -4.97 -29.60
CA ASP A 48 10.79 -5.96 -28.63
C ASP A 48 12.00 -5.42 -27.84
N SER A 49 11.86 -5.35 -26.52
CA SER A 49 12.98 -5.16 -25.62
C SER A 49 12.83 -6.14 -24.46
N ASP A 50 13.50 -7.27 -24.65
CA ASP A 50 13.89 -8.26 -23.65
C ASP A 50 14.44 -7.55 -22.40
N SER A 51 13.68 -7.55 -21.30
CA SER A 51 14.04 -6.83 -20.08
C SER A 51 14.87 -7.70 -19.16
N ASP A 52 16.18 -7.72 -19.43
CA ASP A 52 17.20 -8.07 -18.44
C ASP A 52 17.20 -7.00 -17.33
N ILE A 53 17.17 -7.41 -16.06
CA ILE A 53 17.14 -6.51 -14.90
C ILE A 53 18.55 -5.96 -14.71
N THR A 54 18.93 -4.95 -15.48
CA THR A 54 20.06 -4.09 -15.16
C THR A 54 19.58 -3.02 -14.19
N THR A 55 19.86 -3.19 -12.91
CA THR A 55 19.61 -2.14 -11.90
C THR A 55 20.64 -1.04 -12.14
N ASP A 56 20.22 0.09 -12.70
CA ASP A 56 21.08 1.25 -12.90
C ASP A 56 21.57 1.74 -11.51
N PRO A 57 22.89 1.76 -11.22
CA PRO A 57 23.41 2.13 -9.92
C PRO A 57 23.08 3.58 -9.50
N ASP A 58 22.63 4.42 -10.44
CA ASP A 58 22.27 5.82 -10.18
C ASP A 58 20.81 6.03 -9.75
N GLU A 59 19.94 5.01 -9.77
CA GLU A 59 18.55 5.18 -9.31
C GLU A 59 18.44 5.10 -7.78
N PRO A 60 17.92 6.15 -7.10
CA PRO A 60 17.87 6.19 -5.64
C PRO A 60 17.06 5.01 -5.08
N PRO A 61 17.55 4.34 -4.03
CA PRO A 61 16.89 3.18 -3.45
C PRO A 61 15.50 3.53 -2.90
N TYR A 62 14.52 2.69 -3.23
CA TYR A 62 13.17 2.78 -2.71
C TYR A 62 12.65 1.40 -2.30
N VAL A 63 11.70 1.42 -1.38
CA VAL A 63 10.93 0.24 -0.97
C VAL A 63 9.54 0.34 -1.58
N GLY A 64 9.11 -0.71 -2.26
CA GLY A 64 7.74 -0.87 -2.74
C GLY A 64 6.80 -1.23 -1.60
N LEU A 65 5.61 -0.64 -1.60
CA LEU A 65 4.55 -0.94 -0.64
C LEU A 65 3.28 -1.30 -1.39
N VAL A 66 2.68 -2.42 -1.01
CA VAL A 66 1.39 -2.86 -1.53
C VAL A 66 0.40 -2.84 -0.38
N PHE A 67 -0.62 -1.99 -0.48
CA PHE A 67 -1.67 -1.91 0.52
C PHE A 67 -2.92 -2.61 0.03
N VAL A 68 -3.27 -3.72 0.68
CA VAL A 68 -4.49 -4.48 0.41
C VAL A 68 -5.63 -3.84 1.19
N SER A 69 -6.63 -3.34 0.46
CA SER A 69 -7.83 -2.75 1.02
C SER A 69 -8.59 -3.76 1.86
N SER A 70 -9.39 -3.22 2.76
CA SER A 70 -10.37 -3.99 3.50
C SER A 70 -11.59 -4.37 2.69
N VAL A 71 -11.93 -3.53 1.72
CA VAL A 71 -13.14 -3.67 0.93
C VAL A 71 -12.75 -4.35 -0.37
N LEU A 72 -13.42 -5.46 -0.68
CA LEU A 72 -13.28 -6.12 -1.97
C LEU A 72 -13.97 -5.28 -3.05
N LEU A 73 -13.44 -5.35 -4.26
CA LEU A 73 -14.09 -4.80 -5.44
C LEU A 73 -15.40 -5.56 -5.74
N PRO A 74 -16.32 -5.00 -6.56
CA PRO A 74 -17.59 -5.64 -6.90
C PRO A 74 -17.45 -7.04 -7.54
N ASP A 75 -16.30 -7.35 -8.12
CA ASP A 75 -15.95 -8.64 -8.69
C ASP A 75 -15.39 -9.65 -7.66
N GLY A 76 -15.26 -9.24 -6.40
CA GLY A 76 -14.72 -10.05 -5.30
C GLY A 76 -13.19 -10.03 -5.19
N THR A 77 -12.48 -9.31 -6.06
CA THR A 77 -11.02 -9.20 -5.98
C THR A 77 -10.58 -8.18 -4.91
N PRO A 78 -9.41 -8.37 -4.28
CA PRO A 78 -8.90 -7.39 -3.34
C PRO A 78 -8.47 -6.11 -4.07
N ASP A 79 -8.92 -4.95 -3.57
CA ASP A 79 -8.40 -3.67 -4.03
C ASP A 79 -6.98 -3.45 -3.49
N MET A 80 -6.03 -3.12 -4.36
CA MET A 80 -4.60 -3.07 -4.06
C MET A 80 -4.00 -1.72 -4.48
N HIS A 81 -3.40 -1.01 -3.53
CA HIS A 81 -2.73 0.25 -3.78
C HIS A 81 -1.21 0.10 -3.74
N PHE A 82 -0.56 0.34 -4.87
CA PHE A 82 0.90 0.34 -5.00
C PHE A 82 1.47 1.72 -4.70
N ARG A 83 2.49 1.79 -3.83
CA ARG A 83 3.23 3.00 -3.48
C ARG A 83 4.72 2.70 -3.39
N SER A 84 5.53 3.74 -3.45
CA SER A 84 6.98 3.65 -3.19
C SER A 84 7.37 4.69 -2.16
N ALA A 85 8.34 4.36 -1.31
CA ALA A 85 8.87 5.29 -0.32
C ALA A 85 10.36 5.05 -0.10
N CYS A 86 11.10 6.10 0.23
CA CYS A 86 12.45 5.96 0.77
C CYS A 86 12.37 5.20 2.10
N GLY A 87 13.30 4.27 2.32
CA GLY A 87 13.36 3.57 3.60
C GLY A 87 13.76 4.49 4.76
N GLY A 88 13.60 4.00 6.00
CA GLY A 88 13.75 4.77 7.23
C GLY A 88 12.49 5.54 7.65
N GLN A 89 11.41 5.52 6.86
CA GLN A 89 10.17 6.23 7.15
C GLN A 89 9.20 5.40 8.00
N ARG A 90 8.36 6.08 8.79
CA ARG A 90 7.27 5.44 9.55
C ARG A 90 6.14 5.04 8.61
N LEU A 91 5.66 3.80 8.72
CA LEU A 91 4.60 3.27 7.86
C LEU A 91 3.32 4.12 7.93
N ARG A 92 2.93 4.62 9.12
CA ARG A 92 1.81 5.56 9.25
C ARG A 92 1.98 6.80 8.38
N LYS A 93 3.18 7.38 8.34
CA LYS A 93 3.42 8.61 7.56
C LYS A 93 3.26 8.31 6.07
N ILE A 94 3.85 7.22 5.59
CA ILE A 94 3.73 6.77 4.20
C ILE A 94 2.26 6.58 3.81
N MET A 95 1.47 5.89 4.64
CA MET A 95 0.04 5.65 4.36
C MET A 95 -0.75 6.96 4.26
N LEU A 96 -0.60 7.86 5.25
CA LEU A 96 -1.34 9.11 5.27
C LEU A 96 -0.92 10.07 4.14
N ASP A 97 0.39 10.19 3.87
CA ASP A 97 0.92 11.06 2.82
C ASP A 97 0.54 10.56 1.41
N SER A 98 0.23 9.27 1.26
CA SER A 98 -0.14 8.63 0.00
C SER A 98 -1.63 8.32 -0.16
N ASN A 99 -2.46 8.93 0.70
CA ASN A 99 -3.92 8.78 0.73
C ASN A 99 -4.39 7.32 0.85
N VAL A 100 -3.68 6.54 1.66
CA VAL A 100 -4.09 5.18 2.03
C VAL A 100 -4.74 5.23 3.40
N ASP A 101 -5.95 4.69 3.49
CA ASP A 101 -6.75 4.72 4.70
C ASP A 101 -6.14 3.82 5.79
N LEU A 102 -5.58 4.46 6.80
CA LEU A 102 -5.12 3.79 8.02
C LEU A 102 -6.18 3.81 9.12
N TYR A 103 -7.11 4.75 9.03
CA TYR A 103 -8.17 4.96 10.00
C TYR A 103 -9.48 4.72 9.28
N GLY A 104 -10.26 3.73 9.72
CA GLY A 104 -11.56 3.46 9.12
C GLY A 104 -12.50 4.68 9.23
N PRO A 105 -13.64 4.69 8.53
CA PRO A 105 -14.55 5.84 8.48
C PRO A 105 -15.06 6.30 9.86
N TYR A 106 -15.02 5.42 10.86
CA TYR A 106 -15.42 5.70 12.25
C TYR A 106 -14.26 6.03 13.19
N ALA A 107 -13.02 5.86 12.75
CA ALA A 107 -11.84 6.22 13.53
C ALA A 107 -11.66 7.74 13.49
N ARG A 108 -12.38 8.45 14.38
CA ARG A 108 -12.37 9.92 14.42
C ARG A 108 -10.92 10.46 14.57
N PRO A 109 -10.58 11.59 13.94
CA PRO A 109 -9.26 12.24 14.08
C PRO A 109 -8.81 12.47 15.52
N LEU A 110 -9.76 12.57 16.45
CA LEU A 110 -9.53 12.80 17.88
C LEU A 110 -9.18 11.52 18.66
N LEU A 111 -9.34 10.33 18.09
CA LEU A 111 -9.15 9.05 18.78
C LEU A 111 -7.79 8.40 18.50
N ASN A 112 -6.95 9.01 17.65
CA ASN A 112 -5.60 8.53 17.41
C ASN A 112 -4.56 9.39 18.16
N CYS A 113 -3.55 8.73 18.73
CA CYS A 113 -2.49 9.39 19.50
C CYS A 113 -1.43 10.11 18.64
N GLY A 114 -1.73 10.46 17.38
CA GLY A 114 -0.78 11.11 16.47
C GLY A 114 0.49 10.30 16.13
N GLY A 115 0.55 9.03 16.56
CA GLY A 115 1.72 8.18 16.42
C GLY A 115 2.50 7.91 17.71
N GLY A 116 1.99 8.33 18.87
CA GLY A 116 2.58 8.03 20.19
C GLY A 116 2.62 6.55 20.57
N GLY A 117 1.92 5.67 19.86
CA GLY A 117 1.93 4.22 20.07
C GLY A 117 1.13 3.76 21.30
N THR A 118 0.18 4.56 21.78
CA THR A 118 -0.62 4.27 23.00
C THR A 118 -2.07 3.88 22.70
N CYS A 119 -2.67 4.40 21.63
CA CYS A 119 -4.10 4.18 21.32
C CYS A 119 -4.41 2.85 20.62
N GLY A 120 -3.43 2.21 19.97
CA GLY A 120 -3.65 0.99 19.19
C GLY A 120 -4.44 1.17 17.88
N THR A 121 -4.91 2.37 17.53
CA THR A 121 -5.77 2.58 16.35
C THR A 121 -5.04 2.53 15.01
N CYS A 122 -3.69 2.53 15.01
CA CYS A 122 -2.86 2.47 13.81
C CYS A 122 -2.50 1.01 13.43
N MET A 123 -3.37 0.04 13.73
CA MET A 123 -3.11 -1.38 13.49
C MET A 123 -3.11 -1.72 12.00
N VAL A 124 -2.12 -2.51 11.59
CA VAL A 124 -2.01 -3.10 10.25
C VAL A 124 -1.54 -4.54 10.38
N GLU A 125 -1.80 -5.34 9.35
CA GLU A 125 -1.31 -6.69 9.25
C GLU A 125 -0.23 -6.77 8.16
N VAL A 126 0.93 -7.33 8.50
CA VAL A 126 2.01 -7.57 7.54
C VAL A 126 1.79 -8.93 6.93
N LEU A 127 1.58 -8.98 5.62
CA LEU A 127 1.42 -10.22 4.86
C LEU A 127 2.79 -10.73 4.40
N GLU A 128 3.61 -9.83 3.85
CA GLU A 128 4.95 -10.15 3.31
C GLU A 128 5.94 -9.01 3.60
N GLY A 129 7.25 -9.28 3.53
CA GLY A 129 8.28 -8.24 3.68
C GLY A 129 8.59 -7.85 5.13
N LYS A 130 8.36 -8.75 6.10
CA LYS A 130 8.55 -8.47 7.54
C LYS A 130 10.00 -8.14 7.89
N GLU A 131 10.95 -8.76 7.20
CA GLU A 131 12.38 -8.55 7.33
C GLU A 131 12.84 -7.14 6.94
N LEU A 132 12.06 -6.46 6.09
CA LEU A 132 12.27 -5.05 5.76
C LEU A 132 11.74 -4.11 6.83
N LEU A 133 11.15 -4.61 7.91
CA LEU A 133 10.60 -3.77 8.98
C LEU A 133 11.48 -3.83 10.22
N ASN A 134 11.49 -2.75 11.00
CA ASN A 134 12.13 -2.78 12.31
C ASN A 134 11.53 -3.87 13.21
N PRO A 135 12.31 -4.42 14.16
CA PRO A 135 11.78 -5.30 15.19
C PRO A 135 10.63 -4.65 15.97
N ARG A 136 9.72 -5.48 16.50
CA ARG A 136 8.58 -4.97 17.27
C ARG A 136 9.07 -4.20 18.50
N THR A 137 8.55 -2.98 18.63
CA THR A 137 8.84 -2.10 19.77
C THR A 137 8.10 -2.57 21.02
N ASP A 138 8.51 -2.11 22.20
CA ASP A 138 7.86 -2.52 23.46
C ASP A 138 6.42 -2.02 23.57
N LYS A 139 6.12 -0.86 22.97
CA LYS A 139 4.74 -0.37 22.81
C LYS A 139 3.89 -1.34 22.00
N GLU A 140 4.42 -1.84 20.89
CA GLU A 140 3.75 -2.85 20.07
C GLU A 140 3.57 -4.17 20.84
N LYS A 141 4.56 -4.62 21.61
CA LYS A 141 4.44 -5.83 22.42
C LYS A 141 3.34 -5.69 23.48
N LYS A 142 3.22 -4.51 24.10
CA LYS A 142 2.21 -4.22 25.12
C LYS A 142 0.79 -4.14 24.53
N ILE A 143 0.60 -3.32 23.50
CA ILE A 143 -0.74 -3.04 22.92
C ILE A 143 -1.30 -4.26 22.19
N LEU A 144 -0.46 -4.98 21.46
CA LEU A 144 -0.88 -6.09 20.60
C LEU A 144 -0.59 -7.47 21.24
N LYS A 145 -0.51 -7.56 22.57
CA LYS A 145 -0.17 -8.79 23.31
C LYS A 145 -1.09 -9.98 22.97
N LYS A 146 -2.37 -9.69 22.69
CA LYS A 146 -3.41 -10.69 22.38
C LYS A 146 -3.72 -10.78 20.87
N LYS A 147 -2.89 -10.18 20.02
CA LYS A 147 -3.09 -10.13 18.57
C LYS A 147 -2.06 -11.03 17.86
N PRO A 148 -2.32 -11.44 16.60
CA PRO A 148 -1.38 -12.21 15.80
C PRO A 148 0.01 -11.56 15.71
N LYS A 149 1.04 -12.39 15.54
CA LYS A 149 2.45 -11.95 15.57
C LYS A 149 2.79 -11.01 14.40
N ASN A 150 2.11 -11.17 13.27
CA ASN A 150 2.28 -10.39 12.05
C ASN A 150 1.55 -9.02 12.10
N TRP A 151 0.78 -8.74 13.15
CA TRP A 151 0.18 -7.43 13.34
C TRP A 151 1.20 -6.43 13.87
N ARG A 152 1.11 -5.21 13.37
CA ARG A 152 2.01 -4.11 13.70
C ARG A 152 1.22 -2.84 13.97
N LEU A 153 1.83 -1.93 14.73
CA LEU A 153 1.36 -0.56 14.80
C LEU A 153 2.09 0.20 13.68
N ALA A 154 1.39 0.63 12.64
CA ALA A 154 1.98 1.37 11.52
C ALA A 154 2.75 2.61 12.00
N CYS A 155 2.30 3.22 13.08
CA CYS A 155 2.96 4.37 13.70
C CYS A 155 4.27 4.05 14.44
N GLN A 156 4.50 2.81 14.83
CA GLN A 156 5.75 2.34 15.46
C GLN A 156 6.61 1.49 14.52
N THR A 157 6.12 1.26 13.30
CA THR A 157 6.80 0.48 12.27
C THR A 157 7.57 1.40 11.34
N THR A 158 8.86 1.14 11.21
CA THR A 158 9.76 1.81 10.27
C THR A 158 10.03 0.86 9.12
N VAL A 159 9.88 1.35 7.90
CA VAL A 159 10.07 0.60 6.65
C VAL A 159 11.50 0.79 6.19
N GLY A 160 12.28 -0.29 6.18
CA GLY A 160 13.65 -0.35 5.69
C GLY A 160 14.62 0.61 6.38
N LYS A 161 15.82 0.66 5.81
CA LYS A 161 16.82 1.72 5.98
C LYS A 161 16.83 2.57 4.70
N PRO A 162 17.47 3.76 4.69
CA PRO A 162 17.52 4.61 3.50
C PRO A 162 18.03 3.93 2.23
N ASP A 163 18.89 2.92 2.37
CA ASP A 163 19.51 2.12 1.30
C ASP A 163 18.74 0.84 0.95
N SER A 164 17.65 0.54 1.65
CA SER A 164 16.91 -0.71 1.46
C SER A 164 16.12 -0.72 0.16
N ARG A 165 16.11 -1.88 -0.49
CA ARG A 165 15.27 -2.21 -1.65
C ARG A 165 14.43 -3.45 -1.33
N GLY A 166 13.31 -3.60 -2.02
CA GLY A 166 12.38 -4.71 -1.84
C GLY A 166 10.95 -4.24 -1.74
N ALA A 167 10.04 -5.12 -1.33
CA ALA A 167 8.62 -4.81 -1.22
C ALA A 167 8.02 -5.35 0.08
N VAL A 168 7.01 -4.63 0.60
CA VAL A 168 6.23 -5.04 1.77
C VAL A 168 4.76 -5.04 1.39
N VAL A 169 4.06 -6.13 1.74
CA VAL A 169 2.61 -6.25 1.52
C VAL A 169 1.89 -6.08 2.85
N ILE A 170 0.98 -5.12 2.91
CA ILE A 170 0.29 -4.69 4.12
C ILE A 170 -1.22 -4.78 3.91
N GLN A 171 -1.90 -5.51 4.77
CA GLN A 171 -3.36 -5.49 4.87
C GLN A 171 -3.82 -4.32 5.73
N GLN A 172 -4.72 -3.51 5.17
CA GLN A 172 -5.34 -2.36 5.83
C GLN A 172 -6.37 -2.80 6.88
N LEU A 173 -6.41 -2.05 7.99
CA LEU A 173 -7.48 -2.05 8.99
C LEU A 173 -7.89 -3.43 9.55
N PRO A 174 -7.00 -4.38 9.91
CA PRO A 174 -7.38 -5.77 10.21
C PRO A 174 -8.42 -5.98 11.34
N GLU A 175 -8.77 -4.91 12.08
CA GLU A 175 -9.85 -4.87 13.05
C GLU A 175 -11.25 -5.17 12.46
N TRP A 176 -11.59 -4.73 11.25
CA TRP A 176 -12.94 -5.04 10.67
C TRP A 176 -13.08 -6.53 10.35
N LYS A 177 -11.99 -7.25 10.04
CA LYS A 177 -11.97 -8.73 9.97
C LYS A 177 -12.22 -9.39 11.34
N GLY A 178 -12.35 -8.62 12.42
CA GLY A 178 -12.64 -9.07 13.79
C GLY A 178 -13.80 -10.07 13.91
N HIS A 179 -14.78 -10.01 13.01
CA HIS A 179 -15.92 -10.93 12.98
C HIS A 179 -15.64 -12.25 12.25
N GLU A 180 -14.62 -12.32 11.39
CA GLU A 180 -14.20 -13.52 10.66
C GLU A 180 -13.12 -14.31 11.41
N TRP A 181 -12.37 -13.66 12.30
CA TRP A 181 -11.26 -14.31 13.02
C TRP A 181 -11.74 -15.25 14.12
N LYS A 182 -11.86 -16.55 13.81
CA LYS A 182 -11.71 -17.61 14.82
C LYS A 182 -10.25 -17.65 15.25
N TYR A 183 -9.91 -17.01 16.37
CA TYR A 183 -8.57 -17.15 16.95
C TYR A 183 -8.44 -18.57 17.50
N ALA A 184 -7.62 -19.41 16.86
CA ALA A 184 -7.14 -20.63 17.51
C ALA A 184 -6.39 -20.21 18.78
N LYS A 185 -6.90 -20.61 19.95
CA LYS A 185 -6.16 -20.39 21.20
C LYS A 185 -4.88 -21.23 21.13
N PRO A 186 -3.71 -20.69 21.48
CA PRO A 186 -2.51 -21.51 21.58
C PRO A 186 -2.76 -22.62 22.61
N GLY A 187 -2.92 -23.87 22.13
CA GLY A 187 -3.23 -25.04 22.96
C GLY A 187 -4.56 -25.74 22.67
N GLU A 188 -5.38 -25.25 21.73
CA GLU A 188 -6.58 -25.96 21.28
C GLU A 188 -6.21 -26.86 20.10
N SER A 189 -5.91 -28.13 20.38
CA SER A 189 -5.75 -29.17 19.36
C SER A 189 -7.11 -29.45 18.74
N ASP A 190 -7.22 -29.27 17.42
CA ASP A 190 -8.30 -29.82 16.60
C ASP A 190 -8.31 -31.34 16.80
N TRP A 191 -9.14 -31.83 17.71
CA TRP A 191 -9.57 -33.22 17.66
C TRP A 191 -10.91 -33.22 16.95
N GLU A 192 -10.84 -33.76 15.74
CA GLU A 192 -11.93 -34.04 14.82
C GLU A 192 -13.11 -34.66 15.57
N SER A 193 -14.30 -34.12 15.30
CA SER A 193 -15.56 -34.80 15.62
C SER A 193 -15.74 -35.90 14.58
N GLU A 194 -15.63 -37.16 15.00
CA GLU A 194 -16.34 -38.28 14.38
C GLU A 194 -17.83 -38.25 14.77
#